data_AF-A0A914I5E1-F1
#
_entry.id   AF-A0A914I5E1-F1
#
_cell.length_a   1.000
_cell.length_b   1.000
_cell.length_c   1.000
_cell.angle_alpha   90.00
_cell.angle_beta   90.00
_cell.angle_gamma   90.00
#
_symmetry.space_group_name_H-M   'P 1'
#
loop_
_entity.id
_entity.type
_entity.pdbx_description
1 polymer ?
#
loop_
_entity_poly.entity_id
_entity_poly.type
_entity_poly.pdbx_seq_one_letter_code
_entity_poly.pdbx_strand_id
1 'polypeptide(L)'
;MLYEDPRNRCCCAIRIQTGALMVACTGLFLSICLMLLFLILGRFLIATVPLILAAAYASIFYAHYAKTPRLYWPFLLANGIAVAAGSLYILVLIAMFLLVPHFWQRWLNETSEFQHQETIMQYPRLVTGCIGAVMLCIQVMNIWFELVVYNASTFVQRQHFTAHPSAYKV
;
A
#
# COMPACT_ATOMS: atom_id res chain seq x y z
N MET A 1 -33.73 -11.47 -3.79
CA MET A 1 -32.96 -12.30 -2.83
C MET A 1 -32.52 -13.56 -3.56
N LEU A 2 -31.47 -13.47 -4.38
CA LEU A 2 -30.90 -14.66 -5.02
C LEU A 2 -30.10 -15.42 -3.96
N TYR A 3 -30.63 -16.60 -3.64
CA TYR A 3 -29.99 -17.73 -2.97
C TYR A 3 -28.49 -17.55 -2.72
N GLU A 4 -28.19 -17.12 -1.51
CA GLU A 4 -26.86 -17.24 -0.92
C GLU A 4 -26.57 -18.72 -0.63
N ASP A 5 -26.15 -19.46 -1.66
CA ASP A 5 -25.67 -20.82 -1.51
C ASP A 5 -24.54 -20.86 -0.46
N PRO A 6 -24.66 -21.64 0.63
CA PRO A 6 -23.66 -21.70 1.70
C PRO A 6 -22.28 -22.11 1.18
N ARG A 7 -22.19 -22.83 0.06
CA ARG A 7 -20.90 -23.15 -0.58
C ARG A 7 -20.23 -21.93 -1.20
N ASN A 8 -21.00 -21.06 -1.86
CA ASN A 8 -20.47 -19.81 -2.41
C ASN A 8 -20.03 -18.83 -1.30
N ARG A 9 -20.78 -18.79 -0.18
CA ARG A 9 -20.34 -18.02 1.00
C ARG A 9 -19.03 -18.55 1.58
N CYS A 10 -18.87 -19.87 1.68
CA CYS A 10 -17.64 -20.49 2.19
C CYS A 10 -16.43 -20.23 1.26
N CYS A 11 -16.60 -20.41 -0.05
CA CYS A 11 -15.54 -20.15 -1.03
C CYS A 11 -15.13 -18.67 -1.09
N CYS A 12 -16.09 -17.74 -1.02
CA CYS A 12 -15.80 -16.31 -0.95
C CYS A 12 -15.09 -15.91 0.36
N ALA A 13 -15.52 -16.48 1.48
CA ALA A 13 -14.88 -16.27 2.79
C ALA A 13 -13.40 -16.68 2.78
N ILE A 14 -13.12 -17.88 2.25
CA ILE A 14 -11.76 -18.41 2.14
C ILE A 14 -10.92 -17.50 1.24
N ARG A 15 -11.42 -17.11 0.06
CA ARG A 15 -10.67 -16.23 -0.85
C ARG A 15 -10.31 -14.88 -0.22
N ILE A 16 -11.26 -14.24 0.47
CA ILE A 16 -11.06 -12.93 1.09
C ILE A 16 -10.04 -13.03 2.24
N GLN A 17 -10.15 -14.03 3.10
CA GLN A 17 -9.24 -14.22 4.23
C GLN A 17 -7.83 -14.64 3.77
N THR A 18 -7.72 -15.55 2.80
CA THR A 18 -6.43 -15.94 2.22
C THR A 18 -5.76 -14.76 1.51
N GLY A 19 -6.54 -13.91 0.83
CA GLY A 19 -6.04 -12.66 0.23
C GLY A 19 -5.41 -11.73 1.26
N ALA A 20 -6.09 -11.47 2.38
CA ALA A 20 -5.55 -10.60 3.44
C ALA A 20 -4.28 -11.19 4.09
N LEU A 21 -4.21 -12.51 4.27
CA LEU A 21 -3.00 -13.18 4.76
C LEU A 21 -1.84 -13.06 3.77
N MET A 22 -2.08 -13.23 2.47
CA MET A 22 -1.04 -13.05 1.46
C MET A 22 -0.48 -11.62 1.48
N VAL A 23 -1.34 -10.61 1.59
CA VAL A 23 -0.94 -9.19 1.74
C VAL A 23 -0.10 -8.99 3.00
N ALA A 24 -0.50 -9.60 4.12
CA ALA A 24 0.26 -9.51 5.37
C ALA A 24 1.65 -10.15 5.25
N CYS A 25 1.75 -11.34 4.65
CA CYS A 25 3.03 -12.02 4.44
C CYS A 25 3.97 -11.21 3.54
N THR A 26 3.49 -10.78 2.37
CA THR A 26 4.32 -10.04 1.40
C THR A 26 4.74 -8.69 1.96
N GLY A 27 3.82 -7.97 2.61
CA GLY A 27 4.09 -6.68 3.22
C GLY A 27 5.09 -6.75 4.38
N LEU A 28 4.95 -7.74 5.25
CA LEU A 28 5.89 -7.96 6.37
C LEU A 28 7.29 -8.32 5.85
N PHE A 29 7.38 -9.23 4.89
CA PHE A 29 8.65 -9.62 4.28
C PHE A 29 9.36 -8.43 3.63
N LEU A 30 8.65 -7.65 2.80
CA LEU A 30 9.21 -6.47 2.15
C LEU A 30 9.64 -5.42 3.17
N SER A 31 8.86 -5.21 4.23
CA SER A 31 9.19 -4.24 5.30
C SER A 31 10.47 -4.65 6.05
N ILE A 32 10.65 -5.93 6.35
CA ILE A 32 11.87 -6.45 6.99
C ILE A 32 13.09 -6.26 6.07
N CYS A 33 12.96 -6.61 4.79
CA CYS A 33 14.04 -6.43 3.81
C CYS A 33 14.44 -4.95 3.68
N LEU A 34 13.47 -4.03 3.60
CA LEU A 34 13.71 -2.59 3.57
C LEU A 34 14.38 -2.07 4.84
N MET A 35 13.94 -2.55 6.00
CA MET A 35 14.54 -2.20 7.29
C MET A 35 16.01 -2.61 7.34
N LEU A 36 16.33 -3.86 6.96
CA LEU A 36 17.73 -4.35 6.90
C LEU A 36 18.58 -3.52 5.94
N LEU A 37 18.03 -3.18 4.77
CA LEU A 37 18.73 -2.34 3.79
C LEU A 37 19.05 -0.94 4.33
N PHE A 38 18.09 -0.29 5.01
CA PHE A 38 18.35 1.02 5.64
C PHE A 38 19.31 0.97 6.82
N LEU A 39 19.32 -0.12 7.58
CA LEU A 39 20.30 -0.33 8.65
C LEU A 39 21.71 -0.49 8.09
N ILE A 40 21.89 -1.27 7.02
CA ILE A 40 23.19 -1.44 6.33
C ILE A 40 23.69 -0.10 5.76
N LEU A 41 22.79 0.74 5.24
CA LEU A 41 23.12 2.07 4.73
C LEU A 41 23.34 3.14 5.82
N GLY A 42 23.26 2.78 7.11
CA GLY A 42 23.44 3.71 8.23
C GLY A 42 22.32 4.74 8.40
N ARG A 43 21.15 4.52 7.79
CA ARG A 43 20.00 5.44 7.79
C ARG A 43 18.96 5.04 8.84
N PHE A 44 19.35 5.04 10.11
CA PHE A 44 18.52 4.59 11.24
C PHE A 44 17.17 5.33 11.36
N LEU A 45 17.15 6.64 11.08
CA LEU A 45 15.93 7.44 11.18
C LEU A 45 14.88 7.02 10.13
N ILE A 46 15.34 6.63 8.94
CA ILE A 46 14.48 6.16 7.84
C ILE A 46 14.05 4.69 8.08
N ALA A 47 14.86 3.90 8.80
CA ALA A 47 14.53 2.53 9.19
C ALA A 47 13.31 2.43 10.13
N THR A 48 12.91 3.52 10.78
CA THR A 48 11.69 3.56 11.62
C THR A 48 10.40 3.38 10.81
N VAL A 49 10.38 3.85 9.55
CA VAL A 49 9.20 3.75 8.67
C VAL A 49 8.84 2.29 8.33
N PRO A 50 9.76 1.45 7.83
CA PRO A 50 9.46 0.05 7.60
C PRO A 50 9.16 -0.73 8.89
N LEU A 51 9.67 -0.30 10.06
CA LEU A 51 9.31 -0.91 11.34
C LEU A 51 7.83 -0.67 11.68
N ILE A 52 7.34 0.55 11.51
CA ILE A 52 5.92 0.90 11.73
C ILE A 52 5.03 0.10 10.75
N LEU A 53 5.44 0.01 9.48
CA LEU A 53 4.73 -0.78 8.48
C LEU A 53 4.71 -2.27 8.84
N ALA A 54 5.84 -2.83 9.30
CA ALA A 54 5.90 -4.22 9.75
C ALA A 54 4.93 -4.49 10.92
N ALA A 55 4.84 -3.59 11.89
CA ALA A 55 3.86 -3.69 12.97
C ALA A 55 2.41 -3.64 12.47
N ALA A 56 2.13 -2.79 11.48
CA ALA A 56 0.82 -2.71 10.83
C ALA A 56 0.47 -4.00 10.07
N TYR A 57 1.41 -4.59 9.32
CA TYR A 57 1.20 -5.90 8.67
C TYR A 57 1.05 -7.04 9.70
N ALA A 58 1.79 -6.99 10.81
CA ALA A 58 1.67 -7.97 11.90
C ALA A 58 0.26 -7.95 12.54
N SER A 59 -0.37 -6.77 12.61
CA SER A 59 -1.73 -6.64 13.16
C SER A 59 -2.77 -7.42 12.35
N ILE A 60 -2.56 -7.62 11.05
CA ILE A 60 -3.43 -8.42 10.18
C ILE A 60 -3.40 -9.90 10.57
N PHE A 61 -2.21 -10.46 10.84
CA PHE A 61 -2.10 -11.85 11.31
C PHE A 61 -2.82 -12.04 12.63
N TYR A 62 -2.57 -11.14 13.57
CA TYR A 62 -3.21 -11.20 14.88
C TYR A 62 -4.74 -11.05 14.76
N ALA A 63 -5.22 -10.16 13.88
CA ALA A 63 -6.65 -10.00 13.58
C ALA A 63 -7.27 -11.27 12.98
N HIS A 64 -6.54 -11.96 12.10
CA HIS A 64 -6.98 -13.22 11.49
C HIS A 64 -7.12 -14.33 12.53
N TYR A 65 -6.10 -14.55 13.38
CA TYR A 65 -6.12 -15.62 14.39
C TYR A 65 -7.08 -15.33 15.54
N ALA A 66 -7.12 -14.09 16.04
CA ALA A 66 -8.05 -13.67 17.10
C ALA A 66 -9.49 -13.48 16.60
N LYS A 67 -9.71 -13.53 15.27
CA LYS A 67 -10.99 -13.25 14.60
C LYS A 67 -11.58 -11.88 14.99
N THR A 68 -10.74 -10.89 15.28
CA THR A 68 -11.19 -9.59 15.78
C THR A 68 -11.09 -8.51 14.69
N PRO A 69 -12.21 -7.92 14.24
CA PRO A 69 -12.20 -6.96 13.13
C PRO A 69 -11.48 -5.64 13.48
N ARG A 70 -11.44 -5.28 14.77
CA ARG A 70 -10.79 -4.05 15.26
C ARG A 70 -9.29 -4.01 14.98
N LEU A 71 -8.64 -5.16 14.83
CA LEU A 71 -7.18 -5.26 14.68
C LEU A 71 -6.71 -5.11 13.22
N TYR A 72 -7.64 -5.00 12.27
CA TYR A 72 -7.35 -4.57 10.90
C TYR A 72 -7.21 -3.04 10.76
N TRP A 73 -7.76 -2.26 11.70
CA TRP A 73 -7.76 -0.79 11.64
C TRP A 73 -6.36 -0.15 11.62
N PRO A 74 -5.37 -0.61 12.40
CA PRO A 74 -4.02 -0.04 12.36
C PRO A 74 -3.41 -0.09 10.96
N PHE A 75 -3.58 -1.21 10.24
CA PHE A 75 -3.15 -1.33 8.86
C PHE A 75 -3.92 -0.39 7.92
N LEU A 76 -5.25 -0.39 7.99
CA LEU A 76 -6.08 0.47 7.14
C LEU A 76 -5.73 1.95 7.30
N LEU A 77 -5.47 2.39 8.54
CA LEU A 77 -5.09 3.77 8.83
C LEU A 77 -3.67 4.09 8.32
N ALA A 78 -2.69 3.22 8.58
CA ALA A 78 -1.31 3.43 8.11
C ALA A 78 -1.21 3.42 6.58
N ASN A 79 -1.87 2.46 5.92
CA ASN A 79 -1.87 2.34 4.47
C ASN A 79 -2.68 3.48 3.82
N GLY A 80 -3.83 3.86 4.38
CA GLY A 80 -4.62 4.98 3.89
C GLY A 80 -3.87 6.33 3.94
N ILE A 81 -3.09 6.58 5.00
CA ILE A 81 -2.20 7.74 5.08
C ILE A 81 -1.13 7.68 3.98
N ALA A 82 -0.53 6.51 3.75
CA ALA A 82 0.47 6.33 2.69
C ALA A 82 -0.13 6.57 1.29
N VAL A 83 -1.35 6.09 1.04
CA VAL A 83 -2.09 6.35 -0.20
C VAL A 83 -2.38 7.85 -0.36
N ALA A 84 -2.85 8.54 0.69
CA ALA A 84 -3.10 9.97 0.63
C ALA A 84 -1.81 10.77 0.32
N ALA A 85 -0.73 10.48 1.04
CA ALA A 85 0.57 11.14 0.85
C ALA A 85 1.14 10.88 -0.56
N GLY A 86 1.10 9.64 -1.03
CA GLY A 86 1.55 9.30 -2.38
C GLY A 86 0.71 9.96 -3.48
N SER A 87 -0.60 10.14 -3.26
CA SER A 87 -1.49 10.78 -4.23
C SER A 87 -1.18 12.27 -4.34
N LEU A 88 -0.94 12.92 -3.19
CA LEU A 88 -0.51 14.32 -3.14
C LEU A 88 0.84 14.49 -3.85
N TYR A 89 1.78 13.58 -3.62
CA TYR A 89 3.09 13.61 -4.28
C TYR A 89 2.98 13.48 -5.81
N ILE A 90 2.16 12.54 -6.32
CA ILE A 90 1.90 12.40 -7.76
C ILE A 90 1.25 13.67 -8.33
N LEU A 91 0.30 14.27 -7.61
CA LEU A 91 -0.34 15.52 -8.05
C LEU A 91 0.66 16.66 -8.17
N VAL A 92 1.59 16.79 -7.20
CA VAL A 92 2.70 17.75 -7.25
C VAL A 92 3.61 17.47 -8.44
N LEU A 93 3.96 16.20 -8.70
CA LEU A 93 4.78 15.81 -9.86
C LEU A 93 4.10 16.17 -11.19
N ILE A 94 2.80 15.92 -11.33
CA ILE A 94 2.02 16.28 -12.52
C ILE A 94 1.97 17.80 -12.67
N ALA A 95 1.70 18.53 -11.59
CA ALA A 95 1.68 20.00 -11.61
C ALA A 95 3.05 20.57 -12.01
N MET A 96 4.14 20.05 -11.45
CA MET A 96 5.51 20.43 -11.82
C MET A 96 5.82 20.11 -13.28
N PHE A 97 5.36 18.97 -13.80
CA PHE A 97 5.54 18.58 -15.20
C PHE A 97 4.79 19.53 -16.16
N LEU A 98 3.58 19.94 -15.81
CA LEU A 98 2.75 20.83 -16.64
C LEU A 98 3.21 22.30 -16.56
N LEU A 99 3.67 22.76 -15.41
CA LEU A 99 3.91 24.19 -15.15
C LEU A 99 5.38 24.63 -15.35
N VAL A 100 6.37 23.74 -15.21
CA VAL A 100 7.79 24.15 -15.19
C VAL A 100 8.70 23.20 -15.99
N PRO A 101 8.69 23.27 -17.34
CA PRO A 101 9.54 22.43 -18.18
C PRO A 101 11.04 22.66 -17.96
N HIS A 102 11.45 23.87 -17.57
CA HIS A 102 12.86 24.21 -17.33
C HIS A 102 13.43 23.67 -16.01
N PHE A 103 12.59 23.41 -15.00
CA PHE A 103 13.02 22.84 -13.72
C PHE A 103 13.48 21.39 -13.90
N TRP A 104 12.72 20.60 -14.67
CA TRP A 104 13.09 19.23 -15.03
C TRP A 104 14.41 19.17 -15.79
N GLN A 105 14.62 20.09 -16.72
CA GLN A 105 15.85 20.16 -17.50
C GLN A 105 17.08 20.44 -16.62
N ARG A 106 16.95 21.27 -15.57
CA ARG A 106 18.02 21.48 -14.57
C ARG A 106 18.22 20.30 -13.64
N TRP A 107 17.13 19.75 -13.08
CA TRP A 107 17.22 18.63 -12.15
C TRP A 107 17.91 17.42 -12.77
N LEU A 108 17.58 17.10 -14.04
CA LEU A 108 18.25 16.03 -14.77
C LEU A 108 19.73 16.33 -15.05
N ASN A 109 20.05 17.58 -15.42
CA ASN A 109 21.43 18.00 -15.64
C ASN A 109 22.27 17.94 -14.35
N GLU A 110 21.69 18.24 -13.19
CA GLU A 110 22.35 18.15 -11.88
C GLU A 110 22.56 16.69 -11.44
N THR A 111 21.62 15.78 -11.77
CA THR A 111 21.80 14.35 -11.51
C THR A 111 22.75 13.65 -12.49
N SER A 112 23.07 14.28 -13.62
CA SER A 112 23.89 13.71 -14.69
C SER A 112 25.35 14.22 -14.71
N GLU A 113 25.97 14.46 -13.55
CA GLU A 113 27.40 14.82 -13.43
C GLU A 113 28.38 13.77 -14.03
N PHE A 114 27.89 12.68 -14.62
CA PHE A 114 28.67 11.84 -15.52
C PHE A 114 28.68 12.43 -16.93
N GLN A 115 29.80 13.09 -17.24
CA GLN A 115 30.27 13.44 -18.57
C GLN A 115 29.89 12.39 -19.64
N HIS A 116 29.06 12.75 -20.61
CA HIS A 116 29.36 12.59 -22.04
C HIS A 116 28.23 13.13 -22.93
N GLN A 117 28.62 14.09 -23.77
CA GLN A 117 28.28 14.19 -25.19
C GLN A 117 26.80 14.25 -25.62
N GLU A 118 26.35 15.47 -25.87
CA GLU A 118 25.66 15.90 -27.10
C GLU A 118 24.80 14.86 -27.85
N THR A 119 23.79 14.27 -27.22
CA THR A 119 22.63 13.68 -27.95
C THR A 119 21.33 13.60 -27.11
N ILE A 120 21.34 14.02 -25.84
CA ILE A 120 20.28 13.68 -24.88
C ILE A 120 19.39 14.90 -24.56
N MET A 121 18.86 15.60 -25.57
CA MET A 121 17.85 16.66 -25.31
C MET A 121 16.41 16.14 -25.18
N GLN A 122 16.14 14.85 -25.42
CA GLN A 122 14.77 14.30 -25.48
C GLN A 122 14.35 13.40 -24.31
N TYR A 123 15.27 12.96 -23.44
CA TYR A 123 14.96 11.97 -22.40
C TYR A 123 14.47 12.50 -21.03
N PRO A 124 14.49 13.81 -20.70
CA PRO A 124 13.98 14.30 -19.43
C PRO A 124 12.54 13.90 -19.11
N ARG A 125 11.66 14.15 -20.07
CA ARG A 125 10.22 13.97 -19.92
C ARG A 125 9.85 12.49 -19.91
N LEU A 126 10.62 11.67 -20.62
CA LEU A 126 10.41 10.23 -20.68
C LEU A 126 10.79 9.57 -19.35
N VAL A 127 11.93 9.96 -18.75
CA VAL A 127 12.35 9.49 -17.42
C VAL A 127 11.33 9.90 -16.35
N THR A 128 10.90 11.17 -16.33
CA THR A 128 9.85 11.65 -15.41
C THR A 128 8.53 10.92 -15.62
N GLY A 129 8.13 10.68 -16.87
CA GLY A 129 6.95 9.91 -17.22
C GLY A 129 7.03 8.47 -16.71
N CYS A 130 8.19 7.81 -16.85
CA CYS A 130 8.42 6.47 -16.31
C CYS A 130 8.34 6.44 -14.77
N ILE A 131 8.93 7.42 -14.07
CA ILE A 131 8.85 7.52 -12.60
C ILE A 131 7.39 7.72 -12.17
N GLY A 132 6.66 8.61 -12.84
CA GLY A 132 5.24 8.83 -12.58
C GLY A 132 4.39 7.57 -12.80
N ALA A 133 4.65 6.83 -13.88
CA ALA A 133 3.96 5.58 -14.17
C ALA A 133 4.22 4.50 -13.11
N VAL A 134 5.47 4.32 -12.68
CA VAL A 134 5.84 3.37 -11.62
C VAL A 134 5.14 3.76 -10.31
N MET A 135 5.12 5.04 -9.96
CA MET A 135 4.43 5.51 -8.75
C MET A 135 2.91 5.31 -8.81
N LEU A 136 2.29 5.51 -9.97
CA LEU A 136 0.88 5.19 -10.18
C LEU A 136 0.60 3.70 -10.00
N CYS A 137 1.45 2.82 -10.55
CA CYS A 137 1.32 1.37 -10.35
C CYS A 137 1.40 0.99 -8.86
N ILE A 138 2.34 1.58 -8.12
CA ILE A 138 2.47 1.37 -6.67
C ILE A 138 1.20 1.81 -5.94
N GLN A 139 0.63 2.95 -6.32
CA GLN A 139 -0.60 3.45 -5.70
C GLN A 139 -1.83 2.58 -5.98
N VAL A 140 -1.96 2.08 -7.20
CA VAL A 140 -3.03 1.11 -7.53
C VAL A 140 -2.88 -0.15 -6.68
N MET A 141 -1.66 -0.65 -6.49
CA MET A 141 -1.42 -1.80 -5.61
C MET A 141 -1.76 -1.50 -4.15
N ASN A 142 -1.41 -0.32 -3.62
CA ASN A 142 -1.75 0.06 -2.25
C ASN A 142 -3.27 0.16 -2.03
N ILE A 143 -4.01 0.73 -2.97
CA ILE A 143 -5.48 0.80 -2.94
C ILE A 143 -6.07 -0.61 -3.00
N TRP A 144 -5.52 -1.48 -3.86
CA TRP A 144 -5.96 -2.86 -3.95
C TRP A 144 -5.76 -3.62 -2.63
N PHE A 145 -4.60 -3.46 -1.98
CA PHE A 145 -4.34 -4.03 -0.66
C PHE A 145 -5.33 -3.53 0.39
N GLU A 146 -5.60 -2.23 0.42
CA GLU A 146 -6.57 -1.64 1.34
C GLU A 146 -7.97 -2.24 1.15
N LEU A 147 -8.41 -2.41 -0.10
CA LEU A 147 -9.69 -3.01 -0.44
C LEU A 147 -9.79 -4.47 0.01
N VAL A 148 -8.74 -5.27 -0.20
CA VAL A 148 -8.69 -6.68 0.23
C VAL A 148 -8.82 -6.77 1.75
N VAL A 149 -8.08 -5.94 2.49
CA VAL A 149 -8.10 -5.95 3.95
C VAL A 149 -9.41 -5.40 4.52
N TYR A 150 -9.99 -4.38 3.90
CA TYR A 150 -11.31 -3.85 4.26
C TYR A 150 -12.43 -4.87 4.04
N ASN A 151 -12.39 -5.61 2.92
CA ASN A 151 -13.35 -6.70 2.67
C ASN A 151 -13.21 -7.82 3.70
N ALA A 152 -11.97 -8.14 4.13
CA ALA A 152 -11.75 -9.11 5.20
C ALA A 152 -12.29 -8.62 6.56
N SER A 153 -12.08 -7.36 6.92
CA SER A 153 -12.54 -6.81 8.20
C SER A 153 -14.07 -6.77 8.29
N THR A 154 -14.74 -6.30 7.23
CA THR A 154 -16.20 -6.25 7.13
C THR A 154 -16.82 -7.64 7.12
N PHE A 155 -16.17 -8.61 6.48
CA PHE A 155 -16.61 -10.01 6.51
C PHE A 155 -16.55 -10.60 7.92
N VAL A 156 -15.44 -10.43 8.63
CA VAL A 156 -15.29 -10.91 10.02
C VAL A 156 -16.32 -10.23 10.93
N GLN A 157 -16.56 -8.94 10.76
CA GLN A 157 -17.59 -8.21 11.50
C GLN A 157 -18.99 -8.78 11.27
N ARG A 158 -19.37 -9.08 10.01
CA ARG A 158 -20.66 -9.70 9.70
C ARG A 158 -20.82 -11.08 10.33
N GLN A 159 -19.76 -11.90 10.37
CA GLN A 159 -19.79 -13.21 11.02
C GLN A 159 -20.01 -13.11 12.54
N HIS A 160 -19.46 -12.10 13.20
CA HIS A 160 -19.71 -11.86 14.63
C HIS A 160 -21.17 -11.51 14.91
N PHE A 161 -21.78 -10.67 14.08
CA PHE A 161 -23.19 -10.29 14.24
C PHE A 161 -24.16 -11.45 13.97
N THR A 162 -23.86 -12.33 13.01
CA THR A 162 -24.71 -13.51 12.74
C THR A 162 -24.56 -14.63 13.77
N ALA A 163 -23.41 -14.73 14.45
CA ALA A 163 -23.20 -15.70 15.52
C ALA A 163 -23.84 -15.32 16.87
N HIS A 164 -24.07 -14.02 17.12
CA HIS A 164 -24.70 -13.52 18.35
C HIS A 164 -25.84 -12.52 18.07
N PRO A 165 -26.96 -12.97 17.48
CA PRO A 165 -28.10 -12.10 17.17
C PRO A 165 -28.81 -11.54 18.42
N SER A 166 -28.64 -12.15 19.59
CA SER A 166 -29.34 -11.79 20.84
C SER A 166 -28.69 -10.66 21.65
N ALA A 167 -27.50 -10.19 21.29
CA ALA A 167 -26.83 -9.09 21.99
C ALA A 167 -27.31 -7.69 21.53
N TYR A 168 -28.17 -7.63 20.52
CA TYR A 168 -28.70 -6.38 19.96
C TYR A 168 -30.22 -6.50 19.79
N LYS A 169 -30.93 -6.65 20.91
CA LYS A 169 -32.34 -6.25 20.97
C LYS A 169 -32.35 -4.74 21.19
N VAL A 170 -32.68 -3.99 20.14
CA VAL A 170 -33.24 -2.63 20.27
C VAL A 170 -34.63 -2.75 20.87
#